data_AF-A0A6B9FFH8-F1
#
_entry.id   AF-A0A6B9FFH8-F1
#
_cell.length_a   1.000
_cell.length_b   1.000
_cell.length_c   1.000
_cell.angle_alpha   90.00
_cell.angle_beta   90.00
_cell.angle_gamma   90.00
#
_symmetry.space_group_name_H-M   'P 1'
#
loop_
_entity.id
_entity.type
_entity.pdbx_description
1 polymer ?
#
loop_
_entity_poly.entity_id
_entity_poly.type
_entity_poly.pdbx_seq_one_letter_code
_entity_poly.pdbx_strand_id
1 'polypeptide(L)'
;MSDRIDDLPTVTCERCGREWDLSYELDELMAGNRAVEQFALDHERHTGHYPDDVATWRATCRHCPDGVERLSESAARRWARTHARHTRHEVTLRGADGGTETVCEAE
;
A
#
# COMPACT_ATOMS: atom_id res chain seq x y z
N MET A 1 11.08 -35.19 3.00
CA MET A 1 12.13 -34.33 2.41
C MET A 1 11.43 -33.13 1.80
N SER A 2 12.05 -31.95 1.92
CA SER A 2 11.43 -30.61 1.89
C SER A 2 10.44 -30.36 0.74
N ASP A 3 9.17 -30.17 1.09
CA ASP A 3 8.17 -29.51 0.27
C ASP A 3 7.84 -28.20 0.99
N ARG A 4 8.71 -27.21 0.80
CA ARG A 4 8.55 -25.87 1.37
C ARG A 4 9.08 -24.88 0.35
N ILE A 5 8.26 -23.86 0.08
CA ILE A 5 8.60 -22.61 -0.65
C ILE A 5 8.48 -22.68 -2.18
N ASP A 6 7.28 -22.96 -2.72
CA ASP A 6 6.91 -22.55 -4.10
C ASP A 6 5.67 -21.63 -4.12
N ASP A 7 4.99 -21.45 -2.98
CA ASP A 7 3.77 -20.62 -2.85
C ASP A 7 3.99 -19.30 -2.08
N LEU A 8 5.24 -19.00 -1.66
CA LEU A 8 5.51 -17.75 -0.95
C LEU A 8 5.63 -16.61 -1.98
N PRO A 9 4.90 -15.50 -1.79
CA PRO A 9 5.05 -14.34 -2.65
C PRO A 9 6.49 -13.81 -2.56
N THR A 10 7.05 -13.51 -3.72
CA THR A 10 8.37 -12.90 -3.88
C THR A 10 8.25 -11.46 -4.33
N VAL A 11 9.18 -10.64 -3.88
CA VAL A 11 9.28 -9.22 -4.26
C VAL A 11 10.68 -8.95 -4.76
N THR A 12 10.79 -8.34 -5.93
CA THR A 12 12.05 -7.93 -6.56
C THR A 12 12.22 -6.43 -6.47
N CYS A 13 13.47 -5.99 -6.36
CA CYS A 13 13.82 -4.58 -6.53
C CYS A 13 15.14 -4.46 -7.31
N GLU A 14 15.05 -4.10 -8.58
CA GLU A 14 16.18 -3.89 -9.48
C GLU A 14 17.10 -2.78 -8.98
N ARG A 15 16.52 -1.73 -8.38
CA ARG A 15 17.29 -0.62 -7.79
C ARG A 15 18.17 -1.07 -6.63
N CYS A 16 17.67 -2.00 -5.82
CA CYS A 16 18.42 -2.60 -4.72
C CYS A 16 19.25 -3.82 -5.15
N GLY A 17 19.03 -4.33 -6.37
CA GLY A 17 19.68 -5.53 -6.90
C GLY A 17 19.37 -6.80 -6.10
N ARG A 18 18.18 -6.90 -5.50
CA ARG A 18 17.81 -7.97 -4.58
C ARG A 18 16.37 -8.45 -4.79
N GLU A 19 16.15 -9.70 -4.40
CA GLU A 19 14.85 -10.37 -4.34
C GLU A 19 14.67 -10.92 -2.92
N TRP A 20 13.43 -10.87 -2.43
CA TRP A 20 13.06 -11.38 -1.11
C TRP A 20 11.86 -12.30 -1.24
N ASP A 21 11.93 -13.48 -0.61
CA ASP A 21 10.76 -14.27 -0.25
C ASP A 21 10.11 -13.67 1.00
N LEU A 22 8.79 -13.50 0.99
CA LEU A 22 8.07 -12.86 2.09
C LEU A 22 7.77 -13.83 3.25
N SER A 23 8.67 -14.79 3.50
CA SER A 23 8.53 -15.75 4.60
C SER A 23 8.49 -15.04 5.96
N TYR A 24 9.33 -14.03 6.16
CA TYR A 24 9.36 -13.23 7.38
C TYR A 24 8.03 -12.50 7.62
N GLU A 25 7.48 -11.83 6.61
CA GLU A 25 6.22 -11.10 6.70
C GLU A 25 5.04 -12.04 6.98
N LEU A 26 5.06 -13.24 6.40
CA LEU A 26 3.98 -14.22 6.54
C LEU A 26 4.05 -14.96 7.87
N ASP A 27 5.23 -15.45 8.25
CA ASP A 27 5.41 -16.35 9.38
C ASP A 27 5.68 -15.59 10.70
N GLU A 28 6.47 -14.51 10.65
CA GLU A 28 6.83 -13.76 11.86
C GLU A 28 5.88 -12.58 12.12
N LEU A 29 5.51 -11.83 11.09
CA LEU A 29 4.61 -10.68 11.22
C LEU A 29 3.12 -11.06 11.07
N MET A 30 2.81 -12.30 10.68
CA MET A 30 1.46 -12.79 10.46
C MET A 30 0.64 -11.88 9.53
N ALA A 31 1.30 -11.25 8.55
CA ALA A 31 0.69 -10.25 7.68
C ALA A 31 -0.36 -10.86 6.73
N GLY A 32 -0.27 -12.17 6.48
CA GLY A 32 -1.16 -12.91 5.59
C GLY A 32 -1.26 -12.23 4.22
N ASN A 33 -2.49 -11.98 3.76
CA ASN A 33 -2.76 -11.38 2.44
C ASN A 33 -2.24 -9.93 2.29
N ARG A 34 -1.67 -9.32 3.34
CA ARG A 34 -1.06 -7.99 3.30
C ARG A 34 0.47 -8.01 3.32
N ALA A 35 1.11 -9.18 3.27
CA ALA A 35 2.58 -9.29 3.31
C ALA A 35 3.25 -8.39 2.26
N VAL A 36 2.79 -8.43 1.00
CA VAL A 36 3.34 -7.58 -0.07
C VAL A 36 3.13 -6.09 0.20
N GLU A 37 1.94 -5.69 0.68
CA GLU A 37 1.66 -4.28 1.02
C GLU A 37 2.55 -3.80 2.17
N GLN A 38 2.72 -4.61 3.19
CA GLN A 38 3.54 -4.27 4.34
C GLN A 38 5.02 -4.18 3.96
N PHE A 39 5.54 -5.15 3.21
CA PHE A 39 6.91 -5.12 2.70
C PHE A 39 7.14 -3.88 1.82
N ALA A 40 6.26 -3.62 0.86
CA ALA A 40 6.37 -2.48 -0.04
C ALA A 40 6.44 -1.14 0.69
N LEU A 41 5.52 -0.92 1.64
CA LEU A 41 5.48 0.32 2.42
C LEU A 41 6.68 0.46 3.35
N ASP A 42 7.13 -0.64 3.96
CA ASP A 42 8.32 -0.59 4.81
C ASP A 42 9.61 -0.38 4.00
N HIS A 43 9.70 -1.02 2.84
CA HIS A 43 10.80 -0.85 1.91
C HIS A 43 10.91 0.61 1.47
N GLU A 44 9.82 1.24 1.02
CA GLU A 44 9.82 2.66 0.62
C GLU A 44 10.25 3.58 1.78
N ARG A 45 9.78 3.32 2.99
CA ARG A 45 10.16 4.11 4.17
C ARG A 45 11.65 4.05 4.49
N HIS A 46 12.32 2.94 4.17
CA HIS A 46 13.74 2.74 4.46
C HIS A 46 14.66 3.05 3.27
N THR A 47 14.19 2.85 2.03
CA THR A 47 15.01 3.00 0.81
C THR A 47 14.60 4.18 -0.06
N GLY A 48 13.47 4.83 0.22
CA GLY A 48 12.94 5.97 -0.52
C GLY A 48 12.34 5.62 -1.89
N HIS A 49 12.10 4.33 -2.18
CA HIS A 49 11.45 3.89 -3.41
C HIS A 49 10.65 2.60 -3.20
N TYR A 50 9.66 2.37 -4.06
CA TYR A 50 8.95 1.10 -4.09
C TYR A 50 9.75 0.00 -4.80
N PRO A 51 9.54 -1.28 -4.42
CA PRO A 51 9.99 -2.43 -5.20
C PRO A 51 9.41 -2.43 -6.62
N ASP A 52 9.91 -3.31 -7.48
CA ASP A 52 9.46 -3.38 -8.88
C ASP A 52 8.00 -3.84 -8.97
N ASP A 53 7.28 -3.34 -9.99
CA ASP A 53 5.85 -3.60 -10.22
C ASP A 53 4.91 -3.23 -9.06
N VAL A 54 5.43 -2.57 -8.02
CA VAL A 54 4.66 -2.05 -6.90
C VAL A 54 4.30 -0.60 -7.17
N ALA A 55 3.00 -0.32 -7.20
CA ALA A 55 2.49 1.03 -7.28
C ALA A 55 1.38 1.24 -6.25
N THR A 56 1.40 2.39 -5.58
CA THR A 56 0.51 2.69 -4.46
C THR A 56 -0.60 3.67 -4.81
N TRP A 57 -1.71 3.50 -4.12
CA TRP A 57 -2.79 4.45 -3.99
C TRP A 57 -2.62 5.24 -2.71
N ARG A 58 -2.61 6.55 -2.83
CA ARG A 58 -2.47 7.46 -1.69
C ARG A 58 -3.70 8.31 -1.53
N ALA A 59 -4.39 8.16 -0.41
CA ALA A 59 -5.47 9.05 0.00
C ALA A 59 -4.92 10.05 1.03
N THR A 60 -5.03 11.35 0.74
CA THR A 60 -4.56 12.42 1.62
C THR A 60 -5.70 13.38 1.89
N CYS A 61 -5.98 13.65 3.16
CA CYS A 61 -6.93 14.69 3.54
C CYS A 61 -6.35 16.07 3.25
N ARG A 62 -7.15 16.98 2.68
CA ARG A 62 -6.71 18.36 2.41
C ARG A 62 -6.86 19.30 3.60
N HIS A 63 -7.48 18.82 4.67
CA HIS A 63 -7.86 19.63 5.83
C HIS A 63 -7.20 19.20 7.15
N CYS A 64 -6.60 18.01 7.19
CA CYS A 64 -5.90 17.49 8.35
C CYS A 64 -4.65 16.70 7.91
N PRO A 65 -3.71 16.40 8.82
CA PRO A 65 -2.49 15.64 8.48
C PRO A 65 -2.75 14.16 8.19
N ASP A 66 -3.99 13.68 8.30
CA ASP A 66 -4.30 12.27 8.10
C ASP A 66 -4.26 11.86 6.62
N GLY A 67 -3.79 10.65 6.40
CA GLY A 67 -3.75 10.01 5.09
C GLY A 67 -3.48 8.52 5.22
N VAL A 68 -3.65 7.80 4.12
CA VAL A 68 -3.26 6.40 4.02
C VAL A 68 -2.66 6.11 2.65
N GLU A 69 -1.71 5.20 2.64
CA GLU A 69 -1.15 4.62 1.44
C GLU A 69 -1.44 3.11 1.42
N ARG A 70 -1.85 2.60 0.25
CA ARG A 70 -2.29 1.21 0.05
C ARG A 70 -1.88 0.73 -1.33
N LEU A 71 -1.65 -0.56 -1.50
CA LEU A 71 -1.57 -1.15 -2.84
C LEU A 71 -2.97 -1.30 -3.47
N SER A 72 -3.98 -1.50 -2.64
CA SER A 72 -5.36 -1.65 -3.11
C SER A 72 -6.06 -0.29 -3.27
N GLU A 73 -6.48 0.02 -4.51
CA GLU A 73 -7.37 1.14 -4.82
C GLU A 73 -8.60 1.13 -3.92
N SER A 74 -9.28 -0.02 -3.85
CA SER A 74 -10.49 -0.20 -3.06
C SER A 74 -10.28 0.11 -1.58
N ALA A 75 -9.13 -0.26 -1.02
CA ALA A 75 -8.78 0.05 0.36
C ALA A 75 -8.54 1.56 0.56
N ALA A 76 -7.78 2.21 -0.32
CA ALA A 76 -7.53 3.66 -0.26
C ALA A 76 -8.83 4.46 -0.44
N ARG A 77 -9.67 4.08 -1.40
CA ARG A 77 -10.96 4.72 -1.68
C ARG A 77 -11.98 4.51 -0.55
N ARG A 78 -11.98 3.33 0.08
CA ARG A 78 -12.79 3.08 1.28
C ARG A 78 -12.37 4.00 2.42
N TRP A 79 -11.08 4.13 2.68
CA TRP A 79 -10.57 5.06 3.69
C TRP A 79 -11.01 6.50 3.37
N ALA A 80 -10.83 6.95 2.13
CA ALA A 80 -11.20 8.30 1.70
C ALA A 80 -12.69 8.59 1.95
N ARG A 81 -13.57 7.69 1.52
CA ARG A 81 -15.02 7.82 1.74
C ARG A 81 -15.40 7.82 3.22
N THR A 82 -14.80 6.92 4.02
CA THR A 82 -15.07 6.85 5.46
C THR A 82 -14.60 8.13 6.16
N HIS A 83 -13.41 8.63 5.81
CA HIS A 83 -12.88 9.86 6.37
C HIS A 83 -13.75 11.06 6.00
N ALA A 84 -14.05 11.24 4.71
CA ALA A 84 -14.91 12.32 4.23
C ALA A 84 -16.29 12.29 4.91
N ARG A 85 -16.90 11.12 5.08
CA ARG A 85 -18.19 10.99 5.79
C ARG A 85 -18.13 11.42 7.25
N HIS A 86 -17.05 11.12 7.96
CA HIS A 86 -16.95 11.40 9.40
C HIS A 86 -16.51 12.83 9.70
N THR A 87 -15.75 13.44 8.79
CA THR A 87 -15.09 14.74 9.01
C THR A 87 -15.64 15.85 8.12
N ARG A 88 -16.36 15.49 7.06
CA ARG A 88 -16.76 16.37 5.94
C ARG A 88 -15.57 17.00 5.22
N HIS A 89 -14.38 16.44 5.38
CA HIS A 89 -13.18 16.92 4.72
C HIS A 89 -13.10 16.42 3.28
N GLU A 90 -12.53 17.25 2.42
CA GLU A 90 -12.12 16.85 1.08
C GLU A 90 -10.86 15.96 1.15
N VAL A 91 -10.91 14.82 0.48
CA VAL A 91 -9.81 13.86 0.40
C VAL A 91 -9.38 13.72 -1.06
N THR A 92 -8.08 13.86 -1.32
CA THR A 92 -7.50 13.60 -2.63
C THR A 92 -6.97 12.16 -2.67
N LEU A 93 -7.42 11.40 -3.66
CA LEU A 93 -6.95 10.06 -3.96
C LEU A 93 -6.03 10.12 -5.18
N ARG A 94 -4.77 9.74 -5.01
CA ARG A 94 -3.79 9.60 -6.09
C ARG A 94 -3.61 8.13 -6.42
N GLY A 95 -3.76 7.79 -7.69
CA GLY A 95 -3.57 6.46 -8.25
C GLY A 95 -2.10 6.11 -8.48
N ALA A 96 -1.87 4.80 -8.54
CA ALA A 96 -0.60 4.15 -8.84
C ALA A 96 0.04 4.66 -10.15
N ASP A 97 -0.78 4.98 -11.14
CA ASP A 97 -0.45 5.51 -12.46
C ASP A 97 -0.31 7.05 -12.48
N GLY A 98 -0.48 7.70 -11.34
CA GLY A 98 -0.45 9.16 -11.21
C GLY A 98 -1.78 9.85 -11.44
N GLY A 99 -2.86 9.12 -11.73
CA GLY A 99 -4.22 9.65 -11.77
C GLY A 99 -4.60 10.31 -10.44
N THR A 100 -5.46 11.34 -10.46
CA THR A 100 -5.92 12.00 -9.22
C THR A 100 -7.43 12.16 -9.25
N GLU A 101 -8.11 11.66 -8.22
CA GLU A 101 -9.55 11.80 -7.97
C GLU A 101 -9.77 12.57 -6.66
N THR A 102 -10.80 13.41 -6.60
CA THR A 102 -11.23 14.07 -5.36
C THR A 102 -12.47 13.37 -4.81
N VAL A 103 -12.45 13.05 -3.52
CA VAL A 103 -13.55 12.42 -2.78
C VAL A 103 -14.02 13.39 -1.70
N CYS A 104 -15.29 13.78 -1.77
CA CYS A 104 -15.99 14.58 -0.76
C CYS A 104 -17.18 13.79 -0.18
N GLU A 105 -17.79 14.29 0.89
CA GLU A 105 -19.12 13.80 1.28
C GLU A 105 -20.10 14.09 0.12
N ALA A 106 -20.89 13.10 -0.27
CA ALA A 106 -21.99 13.33 -1.21
C ALA A 106 -23.05 14.16 -0.48
N GLU A 107 -23.41 15.33 -1.04
CA GLU A 107 -24.46 16.21 -0.51
C GLU A 107 -25.82 15.51 -0.38
#